data_AF-A0A0K6GC48-F1
#
_entry.id   AF-A0A0K6GC48-F1
#
_cell.length_a   1.000
_cell.length_b   1.000
_cell.length_c   1.000
_cell.angle_alpha   90.00
_cell.angle_beta   90.00
_cell.angle_gamma   90.00
#
_symmetry.space_group_name_H-M   'P 1'
#
loop_
_entity.id
_entity.type
_entity.pdbx_description
1 polymer ?
#
loop_
_entity_poly.entity_id
_entity_poly.type
_entity_poly.pdbx_seq_one_letter_code
_entity_poly.pdbx_strand_id
1 'polypeptide(L)'
;MNGTAQIISGFLAFGTLHINTHGFAPWQWFMIITGTITLATAVAYFLWFPDSPATAWFLTPKERAMAIERIKVNQTGVSNKVWKKDQFTEGLKDPKTWLFALFSCVNSIPISLANQSSIIVHSFGFSTLQTTLLGCVYGVIEIVAILTSVNLAAKWDNSRAYVAAIYFVPNVLGSILVNVLPWSNKIGLLISVWMTGVGSTGFVLFLGWVTAVTAGHTKRITVQAIMLSAYCVGNLVGPQMWQEQYKPRNRVPWIVITISYFLCPVILLIIRLRLCRENHKRDAEPKVEEDADAYIEEILEDGTKIKRKVDKAFLDLTDIQNRDFRYVL
;
A
#
# COMPACT_ATOMS: atom_id res chain seq x y z
N MET A 1 -4.40 -2.59 10.44
CA MET A 1 -5.54 -3.52 10.36
C MET A 1 -5.11 -4.91 9.89
N ASN A 2 -4.26 -5.02 8.87
CA ASN A 2 -3.79 -6.30 8.32
C ASN A 2 -3.24 -7.29 9.36
N GLY A 3 -2.29 -6.87 10.21
CA GLY A 3 -1.73 -7.78 11.22
C GLY A 3 -2.75 -8.28 12.26
N THR A 4 -3.74 -7.46 12.62
CA THR A 4 -4.84 -7.91 13.51
C THR A 4 -5.70 -8.98 12.86
N ALA A 5 -6.01 -8.81 11.56
CA ALA A 5 -6.74 -9.81 10.80
C ALA A 5 -5.97 -11.14 10.74
N GLN A 6 -4.65 -11.10 10.51
CA GLN A 6 -3.81 -12.31 10.52
C GLN A 6 -3.81 -13.04 11.87
N ILE A 7 -3.75 -12.30 12.98
CA ILE A 7 -3.81 -12.89 14.34
C ILE A 7 -5.15 -13.60 14.55
N ILE A 8 -6.26 -12.91 14.26
CA ILE A 8 -7.60 -13.48 14.42
C ILE A 8 -7.78 -14.70 13.50
N SER A 9 -7.35 -14.61 12.24
CA SER A 9 -7.37 -15.72 11.30
C SER A 9 -6.51 -16.90 11.77
N GLY A 10 -5.35 -16.66 12.38
CA GLY A 10 -4.52 -17.71 12.97
C GLY A 10 -5.20 -18.43 14.13
N PHE A 11 -5.83 -17.70 15.05
CA PHE A 11 -6.61 -18.33 16.13
C PHE A 11 -7.84 -19.09 15.61
N LEU A 12 -8.53 -18.55 14.61
CA LEU A 12 -9.68 -19.21 13.99
C LEU A 12 -9.26 -20.49 13.27
N ALA A 13 -8.14 -20.46 12.55
CA ALA A 13 -7.54 -21.64 11.92
C ALA A 13 -7.16 -22.69 12.98
N PHE A 14 -6.54 -22.28 14.09
CA PHE A 14 -6.20 -23.18 15.19
C PHE A 14 -7.45 -23.84 15.79
N GLY A 15 -8.52 -23.08 16.01
CA GLY A 15 -9.80 -23.60 16.50
C GLY A 15 -10.42 -24.61 15.53
N THR A 16 -10.43 -24.30 14.23
CA THR A 16 -11.02 -25.20 13.22
C THR A 16 -10.27 -26.52 13.07
N LEU A 17 -8.96 -26.53 13.32
CA LEU A 17 -8.15 -27.75 13.30
C LEU A 17 -8.46 -28.72 14.45
N HIS A 18 -9.15 -28.29 15.52
CA HIS A 18 -9.60 -29.15 16.61
C HIS A 18 -11.01 -29.73 16.36
N ILE A 19 -11.71 -29.27 15.33
CA ILE A 19 -13.05 -29.74 15.00
C ILE A 19 -12.93 -31.09 14.27
N ASN A 20 -13.24 -32.17 15.00
CA ASN A 20 -13.32 -33.52 14.43
C ASN A 20 -14.79 -33.82 14.10
N THR A 21 -15.18 -33.65 12.84
CA THR A 21 -16.53 -34.00 12.35
C THR A 21 -16.43 -35.06 11.26
N HIS A 22 -17.31 -36.06 11.26
CA HIS A 22 -17.41 -36.99 10.14
C HIS A 22 -18.01 -36.28 8.91
N GLY A 23 -17.27 -36.26 7.80
CA GLY A 23 -17.72 -35.73 6.51
C GLY A 23 -17.24 -34.31 6.14
N PHE A 24 -16.60 -33.59 7.07
CA PHE A 24 -16.04 -32.25 6.80
C PHE A 24 -14.56 -32.19 7.16
N ALA A 25 -13.76 -31.65 6.23
CA ALA A 25 -12.37 -31.33 6.49
C ALA A 25 -12.27 -30.01 7.28
N PRO A 26 -11.29 -29.86 8.19
CA PRO A 26 -11.10 -28.65 9.01
C PRO A 26 -11.07 -27.33 8.22
N TRP A 27 -10.48 -27.33 7.02
CA TRP A 27 -10.41 -26.14 6.16
C TRP A 27 -11.79 -25.69 5.63
N GLN A 28 -12.76 -26.62 5.49
CA GLN A 28 -14.12 -26.28 5.07
C GLN A 28 -14.85 -25.52 6.17
N TRP A 29 -14.69 -25.95 7.42
CA TRP A 29 -15.19 -25.22 8.59
C TRP A 29 -14.61 -23.82 8.68
N PHE A 30 -13.30 -23.68 8.43
CA PHE A 30 -12.65 -22.37 8.36
C PHE A 30 -13.33 -21.46 7.34
N MET A 31 -13.53 -21.93 6.10
CA MET A 31 -14.18 -21.14 5.04
C MET A 31 -15.63 -20.76 5.37
N ILE A 32 -16.41 -21.68 5.94
CA ILE A 32 -17.81 -21.43 6.33
C ILE A 32 -17.88 -20.34 7.40
N ILE A 33 -17.05 -20.43 8.44
CA ILE A 33 -17.04 -19.46 9.54
C ILE A 33 -16.64 -18.08 9.01
N THR A 34 -15.52 -17.98 8.29
CA THR A 34 -15.05 -16.69 7.75
C THR A 34 -16.04 -16.11 6.73
N GLY A 35 -16.66 -16.96 5.90
CA GLY A 35 -17.66 -16.54 4.92
C GLY A 35 -18.94 -16.02 5.58
N THR A 36 -19.41 -16.67 6.64
CA THR A 36 -20.60 -16.26 7.38
C THR A 36 -20.39 -14.91 8.08
N ILE A 37 -19.23 -14.71 8.72
CA ILE A 37 -18.87 -13.42 9.33
C ILE A 37 -18.81 -12.31 8.27
N THR A 38 -18.22 -12.60 7.11
CA THR A 38 -18.13 -11.65 6.00
C THR A 38 -19.51 -11.28 5.45
N LEU A 39 -20.39 -12.26 5.25
CA LEU A 39 -21.75 -12.05 4.78
C LEU A 39 -22.56 -11.21 5.78
N ALA A 40 -22.49 -11.53 7.07
CA ALA A 40 -23.15 -10.75 8.11
C ALA A 40 -22.67 -9.29 8.14
N THR A 41 -21.36 -9.08 7.98
CA THR A 41 -20.75 -7.75 7.89
C THR A 41 -21.23 -7.01 6.64
N ALA A 42 -21.30 -7.67 5.48
CA ALA A 42 -21.77 -7.09 4.24
C ALA A 42 -23.26 -6.65 4.33
N VAL A 43 -24.12 -7.49 4.92
CA VAL A 43 -25.52 -7.15 5.17
C VAL A 43 -25.65 -5.97 6.13
N ALA A 44 -24.85 -5.95 7.21
CA ALA A 44 -24.83 -4.83 8.15
C ALA A 44 -24.41 -3.52 7.47
N TYR A 45 -23.39 -3.55 6.62
CA TYR A 45 -22.98 -2.39 5.82
C TYR A 45 -24.07 -1.94 4.86
N PHE A 46 -24.72 -2.87 4.17
CA PHE A 46 -25.82 -2.55 3.25
C PHE A 46 -26.99 -1.87 3.95
N LEU A 47 -27.31 -2.25 5.18
CA LEU A 47 -28.45 -1.71 5.93
C LEU A 47 -28.13 -0.40 6.67
N TRP A 48 -26.91 -0.23 7.18
CA TRP A 48 -26.58 0.88 8.09
C TRP A 48 -25.63 1.93 7.50
N PHE A 49 -24.86 1.62 6.46
CA PHE A 49 -23.83 2.53 5.95
C PHE A 49 -24.46 3.57 5.00
N PRO A 50 -24.36 4.88 5.29
CA PRO A 50 -24.94 5.90 4.43
C PRO A 50 -24.09 6.11 3.17
N ASP A 51 -24.75 6.27 2.00
CA ASP A 51 -24.09 6.43 0.70
C ASP A 51 -23.22 7.68 0.58
N SER A 52 -23.47 8.71 1.39
CA SER A 52 -22.65 9.91 1.41
C SER A 52 -22.65 10.60 2.78
N PRO A 53 -21.60 11.37 3.10
CA PRO A 53 -21.59 12.25 4.27
C PRO A 53 -22.76 13.25 4.27
N ALA A 54 -23.31 13.58 3.09
CA ALA A 54 -24.47 14.48 2.95
C ALA A 54 -25.82 13.79 3.27
N THR A 55 -25.90 12.48 3.07
CA THR A 55 -27.07 11.64 3.36
C THR A 55 -26.94 10.86 4.67
N ALA A 56 -25.87 11.10 5.45
CA ALA A 56 -25.61 10.44 6.71
C ALA A 56 -26.74 10.66 7.72
N TRP A 57 -27.56 9.63 7.91
CA TRP A 57 -28.78 9.67 8.72
C TRP A 57 -28.50 10.00 10.20
N PHE A 58 -27.29 9.73 10.70
CA PHE A 58 -26.88 10.00 12.08
C PHE A 58 -26.30 11.40 12.31
N LEU A 59 -26.06 12.20 11.26
CA LEU A 59 -25.49 13.55 11.40
C LEU A 59 -26.56 14.64 11.27
N THR A 60 -26.49 15.66 12.13
CA THR A 60 -27.29 16.88 12.00
C THR A 60 -26.84 17.71 10.79
N PRO A 61 -27.68 18.62 10.25
CA PRO A 61 -27.31 19.45 9.10
C PRO A 61 -26.00 20.24 9.30
N LYS A 62 -25.74 20.73 10.53
CA LYS A 62 -24.50 21.43 10.87
C LYS A 62 -23.29 20.50 10.87
N GLU A 63 -23.42 19.29 11.41
CA GLU A 63 -22.34 18.30 11.41
C GLU A 63 -22.05 17.76 10.02
N ARG A 64 -23.07 17.60 9.17
CA ARG A 64 -22.89 17.26 7.75
C ARG A 64 -22.07 18.34 7.03
N ALA A 65 -22.37 19.62 7.26
CA ALA A 65 -21.60 20.72 6.69
C ALA A 65 -20.13 20.69 7.16
N MET A 66 -19.89 20.50 8.45
CA MET A 66 -18.53 20.36 9.02
C MET A 66 -17.80 19.11 8.49
N ALA A 67 -18.49 17.98 8.31
CA ALA A 67 -17.92 16.77 7.75
C ALA A 67 -17.53 16.95 6.28
N ILE A 68 -18.38 17.61 5.49
CA ILE A 68 -18.07 17.97 4.10
C ILE A 68 -16.88 18.93 4.06
N GLU A 69 -16.80 19.91 4.97
CA GLU A 69 -15.67 20.84 5.05
C GLU A 69 -14.36 20.15 5.45
N ARG A 70 -14.38 19.19 6.39
CA ARG A 70 -13.20 18.36 6.68
C ARG A 70 -12.73 17.56 5.48
N ILE A 71 -13.65 17.02 4.68
CA ILE A 71 -13.29 16.31 3.44
C ILE A 71 -12.72 17.28 2.40
N LYS A 72 -13.17 18.55 2.38
CA LYS A 72 -12.57 19.59 1.53
C LYS A 72 -11.09 19.86 1.88
N VAL A 73 -10.70 19.78 3.16
CA VAL A 73 -9.31 20.00 3.61
C VAL A 73 -8.36 18.92 3.06
N ASN A 74 -8.84 17.70 2.80
CA ASN A 74 -7.98 16.63 2.26
C ASN A 74 -7.49 16.89 0.82
N GLN A 75 -7.90 17.99 0.18
CA GLN A 75 -7.52 18.35 -1.21
C GLN A 75 -7.71 17.17 -2.21
N THR A 76 -8.58 16.23 -1.87
CA THR A 76 -9.00 15.14 -2.76
C THR A 76 -9.96 15.62 -3.83
N GLY A 77 -10.33 16.91 -3.78
CA GLY A 77 -11.31 17.53 -4.65
C GLY A 77 -12.71 17.01 -4.35
N VAL A 78 -13.71 17.86 -4.54
CA VAL A 78 -15.06 17.36 -4.77
C VAL A 78 -14.99 16.65 -6.12
N SER A 79 -14.93 15.31 -6.11
CA SER A 79 -14.93 14.40 -7.26
C SER A 79 -15.16 15.12 -8.60
N ASN A 80 -14.08 15.55 -9.25
CA ASN A 80 -14.23 16.18 -10.56
C ASN A 80 -14.41 15.04 -11.57
N LYS A 81 -15.68 14.71 -11.89
CA LYS A 81 -16.03 13.59 -12.78
C LYS A 81 -15.64 13.83 -14.25
N VAL A 82 -15.09 15.01 -14.56
CA VAL A 82 -14.67 15.38 -15.90
C VAL A 82 -13.30 14.79 -16.20
N TRP A 83 -13.27 13.82 -17.12
CA TRP A 83 -12.04 13.21 -17.59
C TRP A 83 -11.23 14.18 -18.45
N LYS A 84 -9.94 14.33 -18.15
CA LYS A 84 -9.01 15.20 -18.89
C LYS A 84 -7.94 14.38 -19.60
N LYS A 85 -7.96 14.37 -20.93
CA LYS A 85 -6.99 13.64 -21.77
C LYS A 85 -5.55 14.06 -21.51
N ASP A 86 -5.32 15.35 -21.28
CA ASP A 86 -3.97 15.88 -21.04
C ASP A 86 -3.36 15.28 -19.78
N GLN A 87 -4.11 15.24 -18.68
CA GLN A 87 -3.69 14.61 -17.43
C GLN A 87 -3.44 13.10 -17.58
N PHE A 88 -4.23 12.41 -18.40
CA PHE A 88 -4.04 11.00 -18.71
C PHE A 88 -2.71 10.76 -19.46
N THR A 89 -2.47 11.52 -20.53
CA THR A 89 -1.21 11.40 -21.30
C THR A 89 0.01 11.83 -20.49
N GLU A 90 -0.14 12.83 -19.62
CA GLU A 90 0.91 13.23 -18.68
C GLU A 90 1.23 12.10 -17.70
N GLY A 91 0.21 11.47 -17.10
CA GLY A 91 0.38 10.33 -16.19
C GLY A 91 1.13 9.14 -16.81
N LEU A 92 0.88 8.85 -18.10
CA LEU A 92 1.55 7.81 -18.86
C LEU A 92 3.00 8.13 -19.24
N LYS A 93 3.28 9.40 -19.59
CA LYS A 93 4.62 9.84 -20.00
C LYS A 93 5.52 10.14 -18.80
N ASP A 94 4.94 10.31 -17.62
CA ASP A 94 5.68 10.63 -16.42
C ASP A 94 6.58 9.46 -15.98
N PRO A 95 7.91 9.61 -16.04
CA PRO A 95 8.78 8.49 -15.74
C PRO A 95 8.85 8.20 -14.23
N LYS A 96 8.28 9.05 -13.36
CA LYS A 96 8.11 8.72 -11.92
C LYS A 96 7.04 7.64 -11.73
N THR A 97 5.96 7.68 -12.52
CA THR A 97 4.88 6.68 -12.50
C THR A 97 5.43 5.28 -12.76
N TRP A 98 6.32 5.15 -13.75
CA TRP A 98 6.92 3.87 -14.11
C TRP A 98 7.90 3.35 -13.04
N LEU A 99 8.60 4.22 -12.32
CA LEU A 99 9.43 3.81 -11.17
C LEU A 99 8.56 3.29 -10.02
N PHE A 100 7.43 3.95 -9.72
CA PHE A 100 6.47 3.45 -8.73
C PHE A 100 5.78 2.15 -9.20
N ALA A 101 5.50 2.01 -10.50
CA ALA A 101 4.97 0.78 -11.07
C ALA A 101 5.97 -0.37 -10.97
N LEU A 102 7.25 -0.11 -11.26
CA LEU A 102 8.33 -1.09 -11.10
C LEU A 102 8.47 -1.53 -9.64
N PHE A 103 8.45 -0.58 -8.70
CA PHE A 103 8.41 -0.91 -7.27
C PHE A 103 7.20 -1.78 -6.92
N SER A 104 6.01 -1.41 -7.39
CA SER A 104 4.77 -2.17 -7.16
C SER A 104 4.90 -3.62 -7.64
N CYS A 105 5.45 -3.83 -8.84
CA CYS A 105 5.68 -5.16 -9.40
C CYS A 105 6.69 -5.96 -8.56
N VAL A 106 7.87 -5.41 -8.31
CA VAL A 106 8.96 -6.10 -7.59
C VAL A 106 8.57 -6.41 -6.15
N ASN A 107 7.91 -5.47 -5.46
CA ASN A 107 7.43 -5.65 -4.09
C ASN A 107 6.31 -6.69 -3.97
N SER A 108 5.61 -7.00 -5.07
CA SER A 108 4.53 -7.97 -5.09
C SER A 108 5.00 -9.41 -5.28
N ILE A 109 6.20 -9.63 -5.85
CA ILE A 109 6.75 -10.97 -6.06
C ILE A 109 6.84 -11.77 -4.73
N PRO A 110 7.36 -11.20 -3.62
CA PRO A 110 7.44 -11.88 -2.34
C PRO A 110 6.09 -12.13 -1.65
N ILE A 111 4.97 -11.57 -2.13
CA ILE A 111 3.64 -11.82 -1.52
C ILE A 111 3.30 -13.32 -1.54
N SER A 112 3.77 -14.03 -2.58
CA SER A 112 3.67 -15.48 -2.66
C SER A 112 4.27 -16.24 -1.48
N LEU A 113 5.25 -15.66 -0.77
CA LEU A 113 5.85 -16.24 0.44
C LEU A 113 4.84 -16.37 1.57
N ALA A 114 3.90 -15.43 1.72
CA ALA A 114 2.88 -15.51 2.76
C ALA A 114 2.04 -16.80 2.61
N ASN A 115 1.70 -17.16 1.38
CA ASN A 115 0.97 -18.40 1.08
C ASN A 115 1.80 -19.67 1.33
N GLN A 116 3.11 -19.59 1.15
CA GLN A 116 4.03 -20.73 1.31
C GLN A 116 4.62 -20.83 2.72
N SER A 117 4.47 -19.79 3.53
CA SER A 117 5.09 -19.66 4.86
C SER A 117 4.71 -20.83 5.77
N SER A 118 3.45 -21.24 5.78
CA SER A 118 3.00 -22.40 6.56
C SER A 118 3.66 -23.70 6.10
N ILE A 119 3.84 -23.91 4.79
CA ILE A 119 4.47 -25.11 4.24
C ILE A 119 5.98 -25.12 4.58
N ILE A 120 6.62 -23.96 4.52
CA ILE A 120 8.04 -23.78 4.86
C ILE A 120 8.27 -24.00 6.36
N VAL A 121 7.43 -23.45 7.23
CA VAL A 121 7.55 -23.64 8.68
C VAL A 121 7.27 -25.11 9.05
N HIS A 122 6.28 -25.74 8.42
CA HIS A 122 6.06 -27.18 8.59
C HIS A 122 7.26 -28.01 8.15
N SER A 123 7.93 -27.65 7.04
CA SER A 123 9.11 -28.37 6.55
C SER A 123 10.30 -28.29 7.52
N PHE A 124 10.39 -27.24 8.35
CA PHE A 124 11.38 -27.16 9.44
C PHE A 124 11.14 -28.17 10.58
N GLY A 125 10.01 -28.90 10.54
CA GLY A 125 9.65 -29.93 11.51
C GLY A 125 8.82 -29.41 12.68
N PHE A 126 8.02 -28.37 12.46
CA PHE A 126 6.93 -27.94 13.34
C PHE A 126 5.62 -28.61 12.91
N SER A 127 4.73 -28.90 13.85
CA SER A 127 3.42 -29.47 13.51
C SER A 127 2.51 -28.45 12.82
N THR A 128 1.47 -28.89 12.13
CA THR A 128 0.48 -28.01 11.49
C THR A 128 -0.20 -27.08 12.50
N LEU A 129 -0.51 -27.58 13.70
CA LEU A 129 -1.08 -26.77 14.78
C LEU A 129 -0.12 -25.67 15.26
N GLN A 130 1.16 -26.02 15.46
CA GLN A 130 2.19 -25.07 15.85
C GLN A 130 2.37 -24.01 14.76
N THR A 131 2.44 -24.43 13.50
CA THR A 131 2.63 -23.54 12.34
C THR A 131 1.56 -22.45 12.28
N THR A 132 0.29 -22.81 12.48
CA THR A 132 -0.82 -21.85 12.50
C THR A 132 -0.66 -20.82 13.63
N LEU A 133 -0.25 -21.25 14.82
CA LEU A 133 -0.05 -20.35 15.96
C LEU A 133 1.18 -19.45 15.76
N LEU A 134 2.25 -19.98 15.16
CA LEU A 134 3.45 -19.20 14.80
C LEU A 134 3.14 -18.15 13.72
N GLY A 135 2.07 -18.33 12.94
CA GLY A 135 1.52 -17.31 12.06
C GLY A 135 0.99 -16.08 12.79
N CYS A 136 0.46 -16.23 14.01
CA CYS A 136 0.02 -15.08 14.83
C CYS A 136 1.19 -14.13 15.18
N VAL A 137 2.39 -14.69 15.38
CA VAL A 137 3.60 -13.89 15.66
C VAL A 137 3.95 -12.99 14.48
N TYR A 138 3.75 -13.48 13.24
CA TYR A 138 3.95 -12.68 12.03
C TYR A 138 3.03 -11.45 12.03
N GLY A 139 1.76 -11.60 12.42
CA GLY A 139 0.82 -10.50 12.54
C GLY A 139 1.20 -9.47 13.61
N VAL A 140 1.77 -9.91 14.74
CA VAL A 140 2.29 -8.99 15.77
C VAL A 140 3.48 -8.18 15.26
N ILE A 141 4.41 -8.84 14.56
CA ILE A 141 5.57 -8.18 13.96
C ILE A 141 5.12 -7.15 12.91
N GLU A 142 4.13 -7.50 12.09
CA GLU A 142 3.54 -6.56 11.12
C GLU A 142 2.92 -5.34 11.81
N ILE A 143 2.15 -5.52 12.90
CA ILE A 143 1.56 -4.40 13.66
C ILE A 143 2.65 -3.48 14.20
N VAL A 144 3.64 -4.05 14.89
CA VAL A 144 4.73 -3.27 15.49
C VAL A 144 5.51 -2.53 14.41
N ALA A 145 5.88 -3.23 13.33
CA ALA A 145 6.64 -2.64 12.23
C ALA A 145 5.90 -1.48 11.57
N ILE A 146 4.60 -1.61 11.29
CA ILE A 146 3.80 -0.54 10.68
C ILE A 146 3.68 0.66 11.64
N LEU A 147 3.42 0.41 12.93
CA LEU A 147 3.31 1.48 13.92
C LEU A 147 4.63 2.24 14.06
N THR A 148 5.77 1.55 14.13
CA THR A 148 7.07 2.21 14.24
C THR A 148 7.46 2.91 12.95
N SER A 149 7.18 2.34 11.78
CA SER A 149 7.53 2.95 10.48
C SER A 149 6.74 4.23 10.23
N VAL A 150 5.44 4.22 10.51
CA VAL A 150 4.57 5.39 10.30
C VAL A 150 4.92 6.51 11.29
N ASN A 151 5.13 6.18 12.57
CA ASN A 151 5.53 7.18 13.56
C ASN A 151 6.89 7.81 13.25
N LEU A 152 7.86 7.01 12.77
CA LEU A 152 9.18 7.51 12.40
C LEU A 152 9.11 8.41 11.16
N ALA A 153 8.33 8.00 10.15
CA ALA A 153 8.10 8.80 8.94
C ALA A 153 7.30 10.09 9.20
N ALA A 154 6.46 10.11 10.24
CA ALA A 154 5.71 11.29 10.66
C ALA A 154 6.57 12.26 11.50
N LYS A 155 7.58 11.76 12.24
CA LYS A 155 8.43 12.59 13.10
C LYS A 155 9.51 13.35 12.33
N TRP A 156 9.97 12.81 11.20
CA TRP A 156 11.03 13.43 10.40
C TRP A 156 10.51 13.82 9.02
N ASP A 157 10.60 15.11 8.70
CA ASP A 157 10.24 15.62 7.38
C ASP A 157 11.11 15.00 6.28
N ASN A 158 10.52 14.72 5.12
CA ASN A 158 11.24 14.24 3.93
C ASN A 158 12.08 12.96 4.14
N SER A 159 11.67 12.14 5.11
CA SER A 159 12.34 10.91 5.53
C SER A 159 11.67 9.64 5.00
N ARG A 160 10.55 9.74 4.27
CA ARG A 160 9.67 8.59 3.97
C ARG A 160 10.41 7.50 3.21
N ALA A 161 11.20 7.88 2.21
CA ALA A 161 12.01 6.95 1.45
C ALA A 161 13.12 6.28 2.27
N TYR A 162 13.76 7.00 3.19
CA TYR A 162 14.81 6.44 4.04
C TYR A 162 14.23 5.48 5.07
N VAL A 163 13.13 5.86 5.71
CA VAL A 163 12.41 4.99 6.64
C VAL A 163 11.97 3.73 5.91
N ALA A 164 11.33 3.84 4.74
CA ALA A 164 10.97 2.67 3.96
C ALA A 164 12.17 1.79 3.60
N ALA A 165 13.30 2.39 3.18
CA ALA A 165 14.50 1.65 2.82
C ALA A 165 15.15 0.90 4.00
N ILE A 166 15.20 1.52 5.18
CA ILE A 166 15.74 0.90 6.40
C ILE A 166 14.91 -0.32 6.80
N TYR A 167 13.58 -0.25 6.66
CA TYR A 167 12.69 -1.37 6.99
C TYR A 167 12.80 -2.54 6.00
N PHE A 168 13.42 -2.37 4.83
CA PHE A 168 13.77 -3.49 3.95
C PHE A 168 15.02 -4.26 4.42
N VAL A 169 15.88 -3.68 5.26
CA VAL A 169 17.12 -4.34 5.72
C VAL A 169 16.84 -5.65 6.48
N PRO A 170 15.91 -5.71 7.46
CA PRO A 170 15.54 -6.97 8.10
C PRO A 170 15.01 -8.02 7.11
N ASN A 171 14.30 -7.63 6.05
CA ASN A 171 13.77 -8.56 5.05
C ASN A 171 14.89 -9.21 4.22
N VAL A 172 15.87 -8.41 3.81
CA VAL A 172 17.07 -8.90 3.10
C VAL A 172 17.86 -9.83 4.01
N LEU A 173 18.09 -9.44 5.27
CA LEU A 173 18.78 -10.30 6.24
C LEU A 173 18.02 -11.60 6.49
N GLY A 174 16.71 -11.56 6.71
CA GLY A 174 15.88 -12.74 6.92
C GLY A 174 15.92 -13.71 5.74
N SER A 175 15.80 -13.21 4.51
CA SER A 175 15.86 -14.05 3.30
C SER A 175 17.24 -14.67 3.04
N ILE A 176 18.33 -13.98 3.38
CA ILE A 176 19.69 -14.55 3.33
C ILE A 176 19.87 -15.61 4.43
N LEU A 177 19.43 -15.31 5.65
CA LEU A 177 19.56 -16.21 6.80
C LEU A 177 18.83 -17.54 6.56
N VAL A 178 17.62 -17.53 5.98
CA VAL A 178 16.91 -18.79 5.63
C VAL A 178 17.71 -19.64 4.64
N ASN A 179 18.48 -19.03 3.73
CA ASN A 179 19.33 -19.77 2.79
C ASN A 179 20.58 -20.37 3.46
N VAL A 180 21.21 -19.64 4.38
CA VAL A 180 22.52 -19.98 4.94
C VAL A 180 22.43 -20.88 6.18
N LEU A 181 21.41 -20.71 7.04
CA LEU A 181 21.34 -21.41 8.33
C LEU A 181 21.10 -22.93 8.21
N PRO A 182 21.83 -23.78 8.95
CA PRO A 182 21.58 -25.22 8.93
C PRO A 182 20.19 -25.57 9.46
N TRP A 183 19.59 -26.66 8.96
CA TRP A 183 18.26 -27.15 9.39
C TRP A 183 18.19 -27.53 10.87
N SER A 184 19.34 -27.79 11.49
CA SER A 184 19.43 -28.01 12.94
C SER A 184 18.99 -26.78 13.74
N ASN A 185 19.17 -25.56 13.21
CA ASN A 185 18.77 -24.33 13.88
C ASN A 185 17.35 -23.91 13.50
N LYS A 186 16.36 -24.69 13.93
CA LYS A 186 14.92 -24.45 13.65
C LYS A 186 14.45 -23.07 14.11
N ILE A 187 14.91 -22.61 15.28
CA ILE A 187 14.55 -21.31 15.84
C ILE A 187 15.13 -20.18 14.99
N GLY A 188 16.40 -20.29 14.57
CA GLY A 188 17.02 -19.32 13.68
C GLY A 188 16.30 -19.21 12.35
N LEU A 189 15.89 -20.34 11.75
CA LEU A 189 15.09 -20.36 10.52
C LEU A 189 13.73 -19.68 10.69
N LEU A 190 13.06 -19.93 11.81
CA LEU A 190 11.77 -19.34 12.14
C LEU A 190 11.86 -17.81 12.31
N ILE A 191 12.86 -17.33 13.06
CA ILE A 191 13.13 -15.89 13.20
C ILE A 191 13.43 -15.27 11.84
N SER A 192 14.19 -15.96 11.00
CA SER A 192 14.54 -15.47 9.66
C SER A 192 13.31 -15.30 8.75
N VAL A 193 12.33 -16.21 8.84
CA VAL A 193 11.02 -16.07 8.16
C VAL A 193 10.20 -14.93 8.77
N TRP A 194 10.21 -14.77 10.09
CA TRP A 194 9.50 -13.65 10.73
C TRP A 194 10.06 -12.28 10.37
N MET A 195 11.38 -12.17 10.16
CA MET A 195 12.00 -10.92 9.71
C MET A 195 11.50 -10.46 8.33
N THR A 196 11.00 -11.38 7.48
CA THR A 196 10.39 -11.00 6.19
C THR A 196 9.01 -10.37 6.34
N GLY A 197 8.39 -10.44 7.53
CA GLY A 197 7.11 -9.78 7.83
C GLY A 197 7.20 -8.26 7.95
N VAL A 198 8.41 -7.74 8.19
CA VAL A 198 8.67 -6.30 8.28
C VAL A 198 8.43 -5.60 6.94
N GLY A 199 8.52 -6.32 5.81
CA GLY A 199 8.41 -5.76 4.46
C GLY A 199 7.05 -5.15 4.11
N SER A 200 5.99 -5.53 4.84
CA SER A 200 4.66 -4.92 4.73
C SER A 200 4.67 -3.40 4.90
N THR A 201 5.58 -2.89 5.74
CA THR A 201 5.77 -1.45 6.00
C THR A 201 6.15 -0.66 4.75
N GLY A 202 7.00 -1.23 3.88
CA GLY A 202 7.45 -0.59 2.65
C GLY A 202 6.29 -0.32 1.70
N PHE A 203 5.35 -1.26 1.60
CA PHE A 203 4.15 -1.10 0.78
C PHE A 203 3.20 -0.02 1.34
N VAL A 204 2.98 0.01 2.65
CA VAL A 204 2.12 1.01 3.31
C VAL A 204 2.66 2.43 3.10
N LEU A 205 3.96 2.64 3.32
CA LEU A 205 4.60 3.93 3.10
C LEU A 205 4.57 4.34 1.62
N PHE A 206 4.77 3.39 0.72
CA PHE A 206 4.67 3.60 -0.72
C PHE A 206 3.28 4.09 -1.16
N LEU A 207 2.20 3.47 -0.67
CA LEU A 207 0.83 3.88 -1.01
C LEU A 207 0.56 5.33 -0.60
N GLY A 208 0.98 5.71 0.61
CA GLY A 208 0.88 7.09 1.08
C GLY A 208 1.82 8.06 0.37
N TRP A 209 2.93 7.58 -0.18
CA TRP A 209 3.88 8.43 -0.91
C TRP A 209 3.36 8.77 -2.30
N VAL A 210 2.84 7.79 -3.03
CA VAL A 210 2.29 7.95 -4.38
C VAL A 210 1.16 8.98 -4.42
N THR A 211 0.25 8.91 -3.45
CA THR A 211 -0.87 9.87 -3.33
C THR A 211 -0.36 11.28 -3.03
N ALA A 212 0.73 11.41 -2.27
CA ALA A 212 1.34 12.69 -1.95
C ALA A 212 2.16 13.30 -3.09
N VAL A 213 2.72 12.50 -4.00
CA VAL A 213 3.55 12.99 -5.12
C VAL A 213 2.80 13.11 -6.44
N THR A 214 1.52 12.74 -6.48
CA THR A 214 0.68 12.84 -7.67
C THR A 214 -0.46 13.80 -7.41
N ALA A 215 -0.59 14.82 -8.26
CA ALA A 215 -1.70 15.77 -8.23
C ALA A 215 -2.48 15.74 -9.57
N GLY A 216 -3.72 16.21 -9.52
CA GLY A 216 -4.68 16.10 -10.62
C GLY A 216 -5.54 14.84 -10.52
N HIS A 217 -6.86 14.99 -10.62
CA HIS A 217 -7.82 13.90 -10.41
C HIS A 217 -7.65 12.76 -11.43
N THR A 218 -7.63 13.08 -12.73
CA THR A 218 -7.47 12.06 -13.79
C THR A 218 -6.07 11.44 -13.75
N LYS A 219 -5.03 12.24 -13.46
CA LYS A 219 -3.66 11.74 -13.32
C LYS A 219 -3.53 10.76 -12.15
N ARG A 220 -4.07 11.09 -10.97
CA ARG A 220 -4.08 10.21 -9.79
C ARG A 220 -4.71 8.85 -10.10
N ILE A 221 -5.90 8.83 -10.70
CA ILE A 221 -6.59 7.58 -11.06
C ILE A 221 -5.76 6.77 -12.05
N THR A 222 -5.18 7.42 -13.07
CA THR A 222 -4.34 6.77 -14.07
C THR A 222 -3.09 6.14 -13.45
N VAL A 223 -2.39 6.87 -12.58
CA VAL A 223 -1.20 6.38 -11.86
C VAL A 223 -1.56 5.19 -10.97
N GLN A 224 -2.65 5.28 -10.21
CA GLN A 224 -3.12 4.17 -9.37
C GLN A 224 -3.49 2.94 -10.20
N ALA A 225 -4.13 3.11 -11.36
CA ALA A 225 -4.45 2.02 -12.27
C ALA A 225 -3.19 1.32 -12.79
N ILE A 226 -2.19 2.07 -13.26
CA ILE A 226 -0.90 1.52 -13.72
C ILE A 226 -0.21 0.73 -12.62
N MET A 227 -0.21 1.27 -11.39
CA MET A 227 0.41 0.61 -10.25
C MET A 227 -0.32 -0.66 -9.83
N LEU A 228 -1.65 -0.67 -9.91
CA LEU A 228 -2.46 -1.87 -9.68
C LEU A 228 -2.21 -2.92 -10.76
N SER A 229 -2.10 -2.53 -12.04
CA SER A 229 -1.72 -3.46 -13.10
C SER A 229 -0.33 -4.07 -12.84
N ALA A 230 0.65 -3.26 -12.47
CA ALA A 230 1.98 -3.75 -12.13
C ALA A 230 1.99 -4.66 -10.88
N TYR A 231 1.18 -4.34 -9.87
CA TYR A 231 0.94 -5.18 -8.69
C TYR A 231 0.39 -6.56 -9.09
N CYS A 232 -0.60 -6.60 -9.99
CA CYS A 232 -1.16 -7.85 -10.50
C CYS A 232 -0.13 -8.68 -11.27
N VAL A 233 0.73 -8.05 -12.08
CA VAL A 233 1.82 -8.75 -12.79
C VAL A 233 2.80 -9.38 -11.80
N GLY A 234 3.21 -8.65 -10.76
CA GLY A 234 4.10 -9.20 -9.72
C GLY A 234 3.47 -10.38 -8.98
N ASN A 235 2.18 -10.31 -8.66
CA ASN A 235 1.43 -11.42 -8.04
C ASN A 235 1.22 -12.61 -8.99
N LEU A 236 1.18 -12.40 -10.30
CA LEU A 236 1.13 -13.49 -11.27
C LEU A 236 2.47 -14.24 -11.33
N VAL A 237 3.59 -13.52 -11.30
CA VAL A 237 4.95 -14.08 -11.39
C VAL A 237 5.38 -14.75 -10.07
N GLY A 238 5.01 -14.18 -8.91
CA GLY A 238 5.43 -14.65 -7.60
C GLY A 238 5.19 -16.15 -7.33
N PRO A 239 4.00 -16.72 -7.57
CA PRO A 239 3.74 -18.14 -7.37
C PRO A 239 4.56 -19.06 -8.27
N GLN A 240 4.96 -18.61 -9.47
CA GLN A 240 5.59 -19.47 -10.50
C GLN A 240 6.99 -19.96 -10.11
N MET A 241 7.68 -19.27 -9.19
CA MET A 241 8.98 -19.72 -8.69
C MET A 241 8.89 -20.92 -7.73
N TRP A 242 7.73 -21.19 -7.13
CA TRP A 242 7.54 -22.28 -6.16
C TRP A 242 7.32 -23.63 -6.84
N GLN A 243 8.36 -24.14 -7.47
CA GLN A 243 8.33 -25.41 -8.19
C GLN A 243 8.83 -26.57 -7.32
N GLU A 244 8.32 -27.78 -7.58
CA GLU A 244 8.68 -28.96 -6.79
C GLU A 244 10.16 -29.31 -6.84
N GLN A 245 10.82 -29.05 -7.98
CA GLN A 245 12.25 -29.25 -8.16
C GLN A 245 13.13 -28.47 -7.17
N TYR A 246 12.61 -27.40 -6.55
CA TYR A 246 13.35 -26.59 -5.58
C TYR A 246 13.12 -27.02 -4.13
N LYS A 247 12.17 -27.93 -3.86
CA LYS A 247 11.94 -28.50 -2.54
C LYS A 247 13.11 -29.41 -2.12
N PRO A 248 13.39 -29.57 -0.81
CA PRO A 248 12.67 -28.99 0.34
C PRO A 248 13.22 -27.63 0.78
N ARG A 249 14.40 -27.21 0.30
CA ARG A 249 15.08 -26.00 0.79
C ARG A 249 14.59 -24.71 0.12
N ASN A 250 14.01 -24.81 -1.08
CA ASN A 250 13.52 -23.67 -1.87
C ASN A 250 14.57 -22.56 -2.05
N ARG A 251 15.85 -22.92 -2.28
CA ARG A 251 16.96 -21.95 -2.39
C ARG A 251 16.71 -20.92 -3.49
N VAL A 252 16.26 -21.38 -4.66
CA VAL A 252 16.00 -20.49 -5.82
C VAL A 252 14.88 -19.49 -5.51
N PRO A 253 13.69 -19.89 -5.02
CA PRO A 253 12.67 -18.95 -4.55
C PRO A 253 13.20 -17.92 -3.55
N TRP A 254 13.97 -18.37 -2.54
CA TRP A 254 14.52 -17.45 -1.54
C TRP A 254 15.55 -16.47 -2.12
N ILE A 255 16.35 -16.88 -3.11
CA ILE A 255 17.26 -15.98 -3.84
C ILE A 255 16.47 -14.92 -4.60
N VAL A 256 15.42 -15.31 -5.33
CA VAL A 256 14.55 -14.36 -6.06
C VAL A 256 13.93 -13.35 -5.09
N ILE A 257 13.40 -13.82 -3.96
CA ILE A 257 12.86 -12.97 -2.89
C ILE A 257 13.91 -12.01 -2.34
N THR A 258 15.14 -12.49 -2.11
CA THR A 258 16.26 -11.65 -1.63
C THR A 258 16.56 -10.53 -2.62
N ILE A 259 16.63 -10.85 -3.92
CA ILE A 259 16.86 -9.87 -4.99
C ILE A 259 15.72 -8.85 -5.02
N SER A 260 14.46 -9.29 -4.94
CA SER A 260 13.31 -8.38 -4.88
C SER A 260 13.38 -7.44 -3.68
N TYR A 261 13.66 -7.95 -2.48
CA TYR A 261 13.79 -7.13 -1.28
C TYR A 261 14.99 -6.18 -1.30
N PHE A 262 16.04 -6.50 -2.06
CA PHE A 262 17.17 -5.59 -2.28
C PHE A 262 16.85 -4.51 -3.32
N LEU A 263 16.13 -4.86 -4.39
CA LEU A 263 15.75 -3.91 -5.44
C LEU A 263 14.72 -2.88 -4.96
N CYS A 264 13.78 -3.27 -4.10
CA CYS A 264 12.77 -2.36 -3.51
C CYS A 264 13.36 -1.08 -2.90
N PRO A 265 14.28 -1.12 -1.91
CA PRO A 265 14.87 0.07 -1.32
C PRO A 265 15.71 0.86 -2.33
N VAL A 266 16.40 0.19 -3.26
CA VAL A 266 17.16 0.87 -4.33
C VAL A 266 16.24 1.70 -5.21
N ILE A 267 15.10 1.15 -5.63
CA ILE A 267 14.10 1.88 -6.44
C ILE A 267 13.52 3.06 -5.66
N LEU A 268 13.17 2.88 -4.37
CA LEU A 268 12.67 3.97 -3.53
C LEU A 268 13.68 5.12 -3.38
N LEU A 269 14.97 4.79 -3.20
CA LEU A 269 16.03 5.80 -3.13
C LEU A 269 16.25 6.51 -4.48
N ILE A 270 16.14 5.81 -5.61
CA ILE A 270 16.19 6.42 -6.95
C ILE A 270 15.03 7.40 -7.13
N ILE A 271 13.82 7.01 -6.74
CA ILE A 271 12.64 7.89 -6.76
C ILE A 271 12.91 9.14 -5.91
N ARG A 272 13.41 8.96 -4.69
CA ARG A 272 13.76 10.07 -3.79
C ARG A 272 14.76 11.03 -4.42
N LEU A 273 15.87 10.52 -4.97
CA LEU A 273 16.90 11.34 -5.60
C LEU A 273 16.33 12.15 -6.76
N ARG A 274 15.45 11.53 -7.56
CA ARG A 274 14.79 12.21 -8.67
C ARG A 274 13.87 13.34 -8.18
N LEU A 275 13.01 13.05 -7.19
CA LEU A 275 12.10 14.05 -6.63
C LEU A 275 12.87 15.20 -5.95
N CYS A 276 13.98 14.89 -5.29
CA CYS A 276 14.87 15.89 -4.69
C CYS A 276 15.52 16.78 -5.75
N ARG A 277 16.02 16.20 -6.85
CA ARG A 277 16.55 16.97 -8.00
C ARG A 277 15.49 17.86 -8.63
N GLU A 278 14.27 17.35 -8.78
CA GLU A 278 13.15 18.11 -9.35
C GLU A 278 12.73 19.27 -8.44
N ASN A 279 12.66 19.05 -7.12
CA ASN A 279 12.42 20.12 -6.15
C ASN A 279 13.53 21.18 -6.23
N HIS A 280 14.81 20.78 -6.25
CA HIS A 280 15.92 21.73 -6.32
C HIS A 280 15.91 22.54 -7.61
N LYS A 281 15.55 21.91 -8.74
CA LYS A 281 15.37 22.61 -10.02
C LYS A 281 14.24 23.64 -9.94
N ARG A 282 13.12 23.31 -9.30
CA ARG A 282 11.97 24.22 -9.09
C ARG A 282 12.27 25.34 -8.10
N ASP A 283 13.16 25.11 -7.14
CA ASP A 283 13.62 26.14 -6.19
C ASP A 283 14.59 27.13 -6.85
N ALA A 284 15.30 26.71 -7.91
CA ALA A 284 16.19 27.54 -8.70
C ALA A 284 15.49 28.32 -9.83
N GLU A 285 14.23 27.99 -10.16
CA GLU A 285 13.43 28.77 -11.09
C GLU A 285 13.09 30.13 -10.45
N PRO A 286 13.28 31.26 -11.15
CA PRO A 286 12.94 32.57 -10.61
C PRO A 286 11.45 32.56 -10.24
N LYS A 287 11.15 32.85 -8.96
CA LYS A 287 9.77 33.03 -8.51
C LYS A 287 9.21 34.19 -9.31
N VAL A 288 8.36 33.89 -10.30
CA VAL A 288 7.58 34.91 -10.97
C VAL A 288 6.69 35.50 -9.89
N GLU A 289 7.04 36.69 -9.44
CA GLU A 289 6.32 37.47 -8.43
C GLU A 289 5.04 38.07 -9.02
N GLU A 290 4.33 37.30 -9.85
CA GLU A 290 2.95 37.57 -10.19
C GLU A 290 2.08 36.66 -9.34
N ASP A 291 1.28 37.31 -8.50
CA ASP A 291 -0.07 36.90 -8.10
C ASP A 291 -0.81 36.30 -9.31
N ALA A 292 -0.48 35.06 -9.69
CA ALA A 292 -1.24 34.29 -10.67
C ALA A 292 -2.48 33.74 -9.95
N ASP A 293 -3.30 34.67 -9.46
CA ASP A 293 -4.67 34.44 -9.05
C ASP A 293 -5.40 33.82 -10.25
N ALA A 294 -5.80 32.57 -10.11
CA ALA A 294 -6.62 31.91 -11.10
C ALA A 294 -8.04 32.48 -11.01
N TYR A 295 -8.39 33.36 -11.94
CA TYR A 295 -9.77 33.84 -12.07
C TYR A 295 -10.58 32.84 -12.90
N ILE A 296 -11.64 32.28 -12.33
CA ILE A 296 -12.67 31.58 -13.11
C ILE A 296 -13.71 32.64 -13.52
N GLU A 297 -14.02 32.73 -14.82
CA GLU A 297 -15.13 33.54 -15.33
C GLU A 297 -16.43 32.76 -15.11
N GLU A 298 -17.21 33.17 -14.12
CA GLU A 298 -18.58 32.68 -13.91
C GLU A 298 -19.53 33.58 -14.72
N ILE A 299 -20.24 33.00 -15.68
CA ILE A 299 -21.28 33.70 -16.46
C ILE A 299 -22.60 33.48 -15.73
N LEU A 300 -23.16 34.55 -15.14
CA LEU A 300 -24.49 34.51 -14.53
C LEU A 300 -25.58 34.34 -15.60
N GLU A 301 -26.78 33.93 -15.20
CA GLU A 301 -27.95 33.75 -16.10
C GLU A 301 -28.32 35.03 -16.88
N ASP A 302 -27.90 36.21 -16.39
CA ASP A 302 -28.05 37.53 -17.05
C ASP A 302 -26.91 37.90 -18.02
N GLY A 303 -25.96 37.00 -18.29
CA GLY A 303 -24.84 37.25 -19.23
C GLY A 303 -23.67 38.08 -18.64
N THR A 304 -23.76 38.48 -17.37
CA THR A 304 -22.70 39.23 -16.68
C THR A 304 -21.55 38.29 -16.28
N LYS A 305 -20.33 38.61 -16.73
CA LYS A 305 -19.11 37.87 -16.39
C LYS A 305 -18.56 38.34 -15.04
N ILE A 306 -18.54 37.46 -14.04
CA ILE A 306 -17.90 37.73 -12.75
C ILE A 306 -16.59 36.93 -12.68
N LYS A 307 -15.47 37.63 -12.47
CA LYS A 307 -14.17 37.02 -12.20
C LYS A 307 -14.07 36.70 -10.71
N ARG A 308 -14.23 35.43 -10.34
CA ARG A 308 -14.05 35.00 -8.94
C ARG A 308 -12.60 34.57 -8.75
N LYS A 309 -11.93 35.13 -7.74
CA LYS A 309 -10.58 34.71 -7.31
C LYS A 309 -10.69 33.29 -6.78
N VAL A 310 -10.04 32.35 -7.46
CA VAL A 310 -10.02 30.95 -7.05
C VAL A 310 -8.59 30.58 -6.73
N ASP A 311 -8.37 30.03 -5.54
CA ASP A 311 -7.05 29.56 -5.12
C ASP A 311 -6.51 28.57 -6.17
N LYS A 312 -5.21 28.58 -6.50
CA LYS A 312 -4.62 27.65 -7.50
C LYS A 312 -4.89 26.19 -7.15
N ALA A 313 -5.16 25.89 -5.87
CA ALA A 313 -5.63 24.60 -5.37
C ALA A 313 -6.98 24.13 -5.95
N PHE A 314 -7.80 25.03 -6.50
CA PHE A 314 -9.08 24.73 -7.17
C PHE A 314 -8.95 24.54 -8.68
N LEU A 315 -7.88 25.02 -9.30
CA LEU A 315 -7.53 24.56 -10.63
C LEU A 315 -7.01 23.14 -10.45
N ASP A 316 -7.73 22.15 -10.96
CA ASP A 316 -7.30 20.75 -11.02
C ASP A 316 -6.10 20.63 -11.99
N LEU A 317 -4.96 21.17 -11.55
CA LEU A 317 -3.64 21.18 -12.17
C LEU A 317 -2.87 19.94 -11.70
N THR A 318 -2.07 19.39 -12.60
CA THR A 318 -1.19 18.28 -12.26
C THR A 318 0.03 18.75 -11.48
N ASP A 319 0.78 17.81 -10.90
CA ASP A 319 2.03 18.09 -10.17
C ASP A 319 3.15 18.61 -11.07
N ILE A 320 3.03 18.46 -12.40
CA ILE A 320 3.97 19.02 -13.39
C ILE A 320 3.52 20.42 -13.82
N GLN A 321 2.22 20.63 -14.00
CA GLN A 321 1.65 21.93 -14.36
C GLN A 321 1.78 22.95 -13.22
N ASN A 322 1.56 22.51 -11.99
CA ASN A 322 1.72 23.36 -10.82
C ASN A 322 3.21 23.44 -10.40
N ARG A 323 3.90 24.52 -10.79
CA ARG A 323 5.30 24.77 -10.43
C ARG A 323 5.52 25.08 -8.94
N ASP A 324 4.47 25.51 -8.24
CA ASP A 324 4.48 25.71 -6.79
C ASP A 324 4.41 24.37 -6.02
N PHE A 325 4.03 23.28 -6.70
CA PHE A 325 3.98 21.94 -6.10
C PHE A 325 5.37 21.44 -5.70
N ARG A 326 5.53 21.05 -4.44
CA ARG A 326 6.75 20.44 -3.89
C ARG A 326 6.53 18.96 -3.60
N TYR A 327 7.41 18.13 -4.14
CA TYR A 327 7.34 16.69 -3.93
C TYR A 327 7.81 16.34 -2.52
N VAL A 328 7.01 15.56 -1.81
CA VAL A 328 7.41 14.95 -0.53
C VAL A 328 8.49 13.88 -0.80
N LEU A 329 9.53 13.80 0.04
CA LEU A 329 10.68 12.89 -0.13
C LEU A 329 10.67 11.67 0.80
#